data_AF-A0A9X1VQB5-F1
#
_entry.id   AF-A0A9X1VQB5-F1
#
_cell.length_a   1.000
_cell.length_b   1.000
_cell.length_c   1.000
_cell.angle_alpha   90.00
_cell.angle_beta   90.00
_cell.angle_gamma   90.00
#
_symmetry.space_group_name_H-M   'P 1'
#
loop_
_entity.id
_entity.type
_entity.pdbx_description
1 polymer ?
#
loop_
_entity_poly.entity_id
_entity_poly.type
_entity_poly.pdbx_seq_one_letter_code
_entity_poly.pdbx_strand_id
1 'polypeptide(L)'
;MNIFRILSSNDGSINEPNVSSFLAYLLDPIEDHGISSLLLQEFLSDIAEIDKNFLSKIKYNNRIADLSKYSGYSINIIPELTVNLEKKGKKKRRDIDIIIEIIDDKTTEIIYSICLENKITDSSIITNDSQLEDELKGLENYYLESNFKPEIYIIYLTPVPSNTSRNSFEKLNYAKKYHLYWDNHENSVFNKLIKIFNNERDGLIDPINNQSSYLIKSFLSFIKTNFKSYVEERKEKLEKKNYGKPVIDLLKDFSKTLNENEEYAINFIREKFSQYVLKVSEKELHKTTRNIHITRAIVNEKNRGHYNVKRVDDERNNIFRYSETTKKKIRLFNPEIDTKISIYFRGEDGIESMKIEEITYANKELS
;
A
#
# COMPACT_ATOMS: atom_id res chain seq x y z
N MET A 1 -9.45 -3.15 -22.25
CA MET A 1 -8.85 -1.80 -22.31
C MET A 1 -9.07 -1.17 -20.94
N ASN A 2 -8.04 -0.72 -20.23
CA ASN A 2 -8.21 -0.13 -18.90
C ASN A 2 -8.08 1.40 -19.00
N ILE A 3 -9.19 2.11 -18.80
CA ILE A 3 -9.26 3.57 -18.97
C ILE A 3 -8.34 4.31 -17.99
N PHE A 4 -8.28 3.89 -16.73
CA PHE A 4 -7.41 4.50 -15.71
C PHE A 4 -5.94 4.39 -16.12
N ARG A 5 -5.55 3.23 -16.65
CA ARG A 5 -4.17 3.02 -17.11
C ARG A 5 -3.83 3.83 -18.36
N ILE A 6 -4.81 4.11 -19.21
CA ILE A 6 -4.63 4.96 -20.39
C ILE A 6 -4.50 6.43 -19.98
N LEU A 7 -5.40 6.91 -19.11
CA LEU A 7 -5.40 8.29 -18.61
C LEU A 7 -4.17 8.61 -17.76
N SER A 8 -3.60 7.61 -17.08
CA SER A 8 -2.32 7.73 -16.35
C SER A 8 -1.08 7.53 -17.23
N SER A 9 -1.24 7.32 -18.54
CA SER A 9 -0.09 7.17 -19.45
C SER A 9 0.34 8.51 -20.05
N ASN A 10 1.63 8.64 -20.34
CA ASN A 10 2.29 9.85 -20.87
C ASN A 10 2.24 11.05 -19.90
N ASP A 11 1.77 12.21 -20.33
CA ASP A 11 1.71 13.44 -19.52
C ASP A 11 0.50 13.47 -18.56
N GLY A 12 -0.43 12.52 -18.70
CA GLY A 12 -1.49 12.32 -17.74
C GLY A 12 -1.00 11.48 -16.56
N SER A 13 -1.24 11.95 -15.34
CA SER A 13 -1.01 11.19 -14.12
C SER A 13 -2.33 11.06 -13.37
N ILE A 14 -2.75 9.84 -13.06
CA ILE A 14 -3.81 9.64 -12.05
C ILE A 14 -3.11 9.65 -10.70
N ASN A 15 -3.29 10.73 -9.96
CA ASN A 15 -2.73 10.93 -8.63
C ASN A 15 -3.78 10.67 -7.54
N GLU A 16 -3.38 10.82 -6.27
CA GLU A 16 -4.27 10.68 -5.11
C GLU A 16 -5.60 11.46 -5.28
N PRO A 17 -5.60 12.77 -5.62
CA PRO A 17 -6.83 13.52 -5.91
C PRO A 17 -7.78 12.87 -6.94
N ASN A 18 -7.24 12.35 -8.04
CA ASN A 18 -8.05 11.68 -9.06
C ASN A 18 -8.67 10.38 -8.55
N VAL A 19 -7.92 9.61 -7.75
CA VAL A 19 -8.43 8.38 -7.13
C VAL A 19 -9.46 8.69 -6.06
N SER A 20 -9.25 9.73 -5.25
CA SER A 20 -10.20 10.23 -4.25
C SER A 20 -11.50 10.68 -4.92
N SER A 21 -11.42 11.42 -6.02
CA SER A 21 -12.60 11.83 -6.81
C SER A 21 -13.38 10.63 -7.35
N PHE A 22 -12.69 9.62 -7.87
CA PHE A 22 -13.36 8.41 -8.36
C PHE A 22 -13.97 7.57 -7.24
N LEU A 23 -13.31 7.50 -6.08
CA LEU A 23 -13.87 6.84 -4.91
C LEU A 23 -15.09 7.60 -4.36
N ALA A 24 -15.04 8.93 -4.30
CA ALA A 24 -16.16 9.78 -3.93
C ALA A 24 -17.38 9.50 -4.82
N TYR A 25 -17.16 9.45 -6.14
CA TYR A 25 -18.19 9.06 -7.11
C TYR A 25 -18.78 7.68 -6.81
N LEU A 26 -17.97 6.67 -6.46
CA LEU A 26 -18.47 5.32 -6.14
C LEU A 26 -19.15 5.20 -4.76
N LEU A 27 -18.87 6.13 -3.84
CA LEU A 27 -19.46 6.16 -2.51
C LEU A 27 -20.77 6.95 -2.48
N ASP A 28 -21.05 7.77 -3.49
CA ASP A 28 -22.24 8.59 -3.57
C ASP A 28 -23.46 7.80 -4.07
N PRO A 29 -24.44 7.47 -3.22
CA PRO A 29 -25.58 6.65 -3.61
C PRO A 29 -26.52 7.31 -4.65
N ILE A 30 -26.34 8.60 -4.94
CA ILE A 30 -27.15 9.37 -5.89
C ILE A 30 -26.54 9.34 -7.31
N GLU A 31 -25.24 9.05 -7.41
CA GLU A 31 -24.51 9.01 -8.67
C GLU A 31 -24.84 7.77 -9.52
N ASP A 32 -24.71 7.90 -10.84
CA ASP A 32 -25.07 6.84 -11.79
C ASP A 32 -23.92 5.82 -12.01
N HIS A 33 -23.51 5.17 -10.92
CA HIS A 33 -22.49 4.10 -10.95
C HIS A 33 -23.07 2.70 -10.75
N GLY A 34 -24.39 2.57 -10.65
CA GLY A 34 -25.09 1.27 -10.70
C GLY A 34 -24.90 0.35 -9.49
N ILE A 35 -24.22 0.77 -8.42
CA ILE A 35 -24.10 0.01 -7.16
C ILE A 35 -24.77 0.70 -5.97
N SER A 36 -25.49 1.81 -6.21
CA SER A 36 -26.25 2.58 -5.20
C SER A 36 -25.44 2.79 -3.90
N SER A 37 -26.04 2.59 -2.74
CA SER A 37 -25.41 2.78 -1.43
C SER A 37 -24.51 1.60 -0.99
N LEU A 38 -24.35 0.54 -1.79
CA LEU A 38 -23.74 -0.72 -1.36
C LEU A 38 -22.29 -0.56 -0.90
N LEU A 39 -21.46 0.19 -1.64
CA LEU A 39 -20.06 0.39 -1.25
C LEU A 39 -19.94 1.19 0.04
N LEU A 40 -20.76 2.24 0.19
CA LEU A 40 -20.81 3.05 1.41
C LEU A 40 -21.26 2.21 2.61
N GLN A 41 -22.29 1.38 2.45
CA GLN A 41 -22.73 0.46 3.51
C GLN A 41 -21.63 -0.50 3.92
N GLU A 42 -20.84 -1.04 2.99
CA GLU A 42 -19.70 -1.90 3.30
C GLU A 42 -18.59 -1.16 4.08
N PHE A 43 -18.35 0.13 3.80
CA PHE A 43 -17.39 0.94 4.57
C PHE A 43 -17.89 1.20 6.00
N LEU A 44 -19.16 1.59 6.13
CA LEU A 44 -19.77 1.92 7.41
C LEU A 44 -19.98 0.68 8.28
N SER A 45 -20.21 -0.48 7.68
CA SER A 45 -20.34 -1.75 8.41
C SER A 45 -19.06 -2.10 9.15
N ASP A 46 -17.89 -1.93 8.52
CA ASP A 46 -16.60 -2.17 9.19
C ASP A 46 -16.41 -1.27 10.43
N ILE A 47 -16.82 -0.01 10.34
CA ILE A 47 -16.77 0.93 11.48
C ILE A 47 -17.72 0.47 12.58
N ALA A 48 -18.94 0.07 12.21
CA ALA A 48 -19.95 -0.39 13.15
C ALA A 48 -19.59 -1.70 13.87
N GLU A 49 -18.69 -2.50 13.30
CA GLU A 49 -18.17 -3.72 13.92
C GLU A 49 -17.16 -3.45 15.04
N ILE A 50 -16.47 -2.29 15.01
CA ILE A 50 -15.50 -1.89 16.06
C ILE A 50 -16.20 -1.73 17.41
N ASP A 51 -17.34 -1.02 17.41
CA ASP A 51 -18.14 -0.76 18.61
C ASP A 51 -19.63 -0.79 18.26
N LYS A 52 -20.39 -1.58 19.03
CA LYS A 52 -21.84 -1.74 18.84
C LYS A 52 -22.63 -0.44 18.98
N ASN A 53 -22.08 0.61 19.59
CA ASN A 53 -22.72 1.91 19.71
C ASN A 53 -22.43 2.84 18.52
N PHE A 54 -21.38 2.56 17.73
CA PHE A 54 -21.03 3.39 16.58
C PHE A 54 -22.12 3.33 15.52
N LEU A 55 -22.41 4.48 14.91
CA LEU A 55 -23.40 4.61 13.83
C LEU A 55 -24.81 4.11 14.23
N SER A 56 -25.14 4.12 15.53
CA SER A 56 -26.41 3.58 16.06
C SER A 56 -27.67 4.18 15.43
N LYS A 57 -27.64 5.46 15.02
CA LYS A 57 -28.79 6.14 14.41
C LYS A 57 -29.15 5.62 13.00
N ILE A 58 -28.23 4.91 12.33
CA ILE A 58 -28.41 4.36 10.99
C ILE A 58 -28.33 2.82 10.97
N LYS A 59 -28.46 2.18 12.13
CA LYS A 59 -28.44 0.72 12.23
C LYS A 59 -29.81 0.15 12.46
N TYR A 60 -30.14 -0.90 11.71
CA TYR A 60 -31.32 -1.72 11.92
C TYR A 60 -30.89 -3.20 11.96
N ASN A 61 -31.24 -3.92 13.02
CA ASN A 61 -30.83 -5.32 13.24
C ASN A 61 -29.32 -5.57 13.05
N ASN A 62 -28.48 -4.70 13.63
CA ASN A 62 -27.01 -4.73 13.51
C ASN A 62 -26.46 -4.62 12.07
N ARG A 63 -27.25 -4.11 11.13
CA ARG A 63 -26.81 -3.79 9.78
C ARG A 63 -26.98 -2.30 9.53
N ILE A 64 -26.07 -1.72 8.74
CA ILE A 64 -26.26 -0.37 8.23
C ILE A 64 -27.54 -0.38 7.38
N ALA A 65 -28.42 0.60 7.63
CA ALA A 65 -29.64 0.77 6.87
C ALA A 65 -29.32 1.09 5.40
N ASP A 66 -30.30 0.93 4.52
CA ASP A 66 -30.16 1.45 3.17
C ASP A 66 -29.97 2.98 3.22
N LEU A 67 -28.95 3.46 2.51
CA LEU A 67 -28.61 4.88 2.35
C LEU A 67 -28.84 5.34 0.90
N SER A 68 -29.64 4.60 0.12
CA SER A 68 -30.01 4.97 -1.24
C SER A 68 -30.88 6.23 -1.27
N LYS A 69 -31.14 6.75 -2.47
CA LYS A 69 -32.00 7.92 -2.72
C LYS A 69 -33.41 7.84 -2.11
N TYR A 70 -33.91 6.64 -1.84
CA TYR A 70 -35.24 6.43 -1.27
C TYR A 70 -35.21 6.13 0.24
N SER A 71 -34.03 6.23 0.85
CA SER A 71 -33.89 6.11 2.30
C SER A 71 -34.45 7.36 3.02
N GLY A 72 -34.51 7.29 4.35
CA GLY A 72 -34.80 8.47 5.19
C GLY A 72 -33.56 9.29 5.51
N TYR A 73 -32.48 9.11 4.75
CA TYR A 73 -31.22 9.79 4.93
C TYR A 73 -30.73 10.40 3.62
N SER A 74 -30.26 11.63 3.70
CA SER A 74 -29.53 12.27 2.61
C SER A 74 -28.03 12.10 2.83
N ILE A 75 -27.32 11.68 1.79
CA ILE A 75 -25.86 11.55 1.79
C ILE A 75 -25.27 12.70 1.00
N ASN A 76 -24.31 13.41 1.59
CA ASN A 76 -23.57 14.47 0.93
C ASN A 76 -22.08 14.11 0.89
N ILE A 77 -21.52 13.96 -0.32
CA ILE A 77 -20.13 13.61 -0.54
C ILE A 77 -19.36 14.87 -0.97
N ILE A 78 -18.41 15.29 -0.16
CA ILE A 78 -17.61 16.50 -0.41
C ILE A 78 -16.15 16.09 -0.64
N PRO A 79 -15.69 16.03 -1.90
CA PRO A 79 -14.27 15.83 -2.20
C PRO A 79 -13.47 17.10 -1.89
N GLU A 80 -12.21 16.93 -1.48
CA GLU A 80 -11.22 18.00 -1.29
C GLU A 80 -11.68 19.14 -0.34
N LEU A 81 -12.27 18.80 0.80
CA LEU A 81 -12.70 19.81 1.77
C LEU A 81 -11.49 20.46 2.46
N THR A 82 -11.33 21.76 2.25
CA THR A 82 -10.36 22.55 3.01
C THR A 82 -10.88 22.90 4.40
N VAL A 83 -10.12 22.50 5.42
CA VAL A 83 -10.36 22.86 6.82
C VAL A 83 -9.22 23.70 7.40
N ASN A 84 -9.55 24.45 8.44
CA ASN A 84 -8.62 25.41 9.05
C ASN A 84 -8.42 25.14 10.54
N LEU A 85 -7.18 25.30 10.95
CA LEU A 85 -6.73 25.12 12.31
C LEU A 85 -6.11 26.40 12.81
N GLU A 86 -6.43 26.81 14.03
CA GLU A 86 -5.61 27.77 14.73
C GLU A 86 -4.50 27.04 15.50
N LYS A 87 -3.25 27.17 15.06
CA LYS A 87 -2.09 26.59 15.75
C LYS A 87 -1.07 27.69 16.02
N LYS A 88 -0.86 28.01 17.30
CA LYS A 88 0.07 29.07 17.75
C LYS A 88 -0.21 30.44 17.10
N GLY A 89 -1.48 30.82 16.99
CA GLY A 89 -1.92 32.09 16.40
C GLY A 89 -1.75 32.20 14.87
N LYS A 90 -1.34 31.12 14.19
CA LYS A 90 -1.31 31.05 12.72
C LYS A 90 -2.37 30.07 12.23
N LYS A 91 -3.11 30.48 11.20
CA LYS A 91 -4.08 29.64 10.50
C LYS A 91 -3.31 28.61 9.67
N LYS A 92 -3.38 27.34 10.06
CA LYS A 92 -2.84 26.20 9.31
C LYS A 92 -3.98 25.58 8.51
N ARG A 93 -3.76 25.41 7.20
CA ARG A 93 -4.71 24.78 6.29
C ARG A 93 -4.42 23.28 6.17
N ARG A 94 -5.49 22.48 6.10
CA ARG A 94 -5.48 21.07 5.72
C ARG A 94 -6.57 20.83 4.71
N ASP A 95 -6.34 19.92 3.78
CA ASP A 95 -7.33 19.52 2.78
C ASP A 95 -7.63 18.05 3.06
N ILE A 96 -8.90 17.71 3.26
CA ILE A 96 -9.38 16.36 3.51
C ILE A 96 -9.83 15.78 2.17
N ASP A 97 -9.39 14.56 1.85
CA ASP A 97 -9.65 13.96 0.54
C ASP A 97 -11.15 13.77 0.26
N ILE A 98 -11.90 13.18 1.20
CA ILE A 98 -13.35 12.99 1.07
C ILE A 98 -14.03 13.15 2.43
N ILE A 99 -15.11 13.92 2.46
CA ILE A 99 -16.05 13.97 3.58
C ILE A 99 -17.37 13.33 3.14
N ILE A 100 -17.94 12.49 4.01
CA ILE A 100 -19.25 11.88 3.82
C ILE A 100 -20.13 12.33 4.98
N GLU A 101 -21.11 13.17 4.66
CA GLU A 101 -22.12 13.62 5.62
C GLU A 101 -23.37 12.76 5.48
N ILE A 102 -23.88 12.28 6.61
CA ILE A 102 -25.16 11.59 6.67
C ILE A 102 -26.13 12.50 7.40
N ILE A 103 -27.22 12.84 6.73
CA ILE A 103 -28.23 13.79 7.18
C ILE A 103 -29.53 13.02 7.41
N ASP A 104 -30.16 13.20 8.57
CA ASP A 104 -31.50 12.67 8.82
C ASP A 104 -32.54 13.60 8.17
N ASP A 105 -33.29 13.08 7.19
CA ASP A 105 -34.24 13.90 6.43
C ASP A 105 -35.39 14.45 7.28
N LYS A 106 -35.70 13.81 8.42
CA LYS A 106 -36.78 14.25 9.31
C LYS A 106 -36.36 15.46 10.14
N THR A 107 -35.11 15.48 10.59
CA THR A 107 -34.60 16.53 11.49
C THR A 107 -33.76 17.55 10.75
N THR A 108 -33.33 17.25 9.52
CA THR A 108 -32.34 18.00 8.73
C THR A 108 -30.98 18.14 9.44
N GLU A 109 -30.72 17.31 10.45
CA GLU A 109 -29.48 17.31 11.21
C GLU A 109 -28.41 16.47 10.50
N ILE A 110 -27.19 17.00 10.39
CA ILE A 110 -26.01 16.21 10.03
C ILE A 110 -25.67 15.33 11.23
N ILE A 111 -26.04 14.05 11.17
CA ILE A 111 -25.87 13.12 12.29
C ILE A 111 -24.46 12.55 12.34
N TYR A 112 -23.84 12.31 11.18
CA TYR A 112 -22.50 11.75 11.05
C TYR A 112 -21.69 12.51 10.01
N SER A 113 -20.40 12.66 10.28
CA SER A 113 -19.41 13.15 9.32
C SER A 113 -18.24 12.17 9.29
N ILE A 114 -18.05 11.48 8.16
CA ILE A 114 -16.98 10.51 7.98
C ILE A 114 -15.90 11.17 7.12
N CYS A 115 -14.75 11.40 7.74
CA CYS A 115 -13.53 11.90 7.12
C CYS A 115 -12.74 10.72 6.55
N LEU A 116 -12.52 10.69 5.24
CA LEU A 116 -11.71 9.69 4.58
C LEU A 116 -10.45 10.35 4.02
N GLU A 117 -9.30 9.92 4.55
CA GLU A 117 -7.97 10.29 4.07
C GLU A 117 -7.40 9.14 3.24
N ASN A 118 -7.00 9.41 1.99
CA ASN A 118 -6.61 8.43 0.99
C ASN A 118 -5.13 8.54 0.62
N LYS A 119 -4.40 7.43 0.82
CA LYS A 119 -3.03 7.25 0.33
C LYS A 119 -2.99 6.09 -0.68
N ILE A 120 -2.54 6.37 -1.90
CA ILE A 120 -2.38 5.33 -2.95
C ILE A 120 -0.95 4.76 -3.02
N THR A 121 0.00 5.39 -2.32
CA THR A 121 1.37 4.87 -2.11
C THR A 121 1.88 5.11 -0.68
N ASP A 122 2.66 4.18 -0.12
CA ASP A 122 3.30 4.40 1.19
C ASP A 122 4.30 5.57 1.18
N SER A 123 4.88 5.89 0.02
CA SER A 123 5.79 7.04 -0.14
C SER A 123 5.12 8.38 0.12
N SER A 124 3.80 8.47 0.02
CA SER A 124 3.04 9.68 0.31
C SER A 124 2.76 9.87 1.81
N ILE A 125 3.08 8.86 2.64
CA ILE A 125 2.88 8.91 4.09
C ILE A 125 4.07 9.62 4.75
N ILE A 126 3.82 10.82 5.27
CA ILE A 126 4.83 11.59 5.99
C ILE A 126 4.90 11.09 7.44
N THR A 127 5.91 10.28 7.75
CA THR A 127 6.02 9.60 9.06
C THR A 127 6.07 10.53 10.26
N ASN A 128 6.39 11.82 10.13
CA ASN A 128 6.47 12.77 11.23
C ASN A 128 5.40 13.88 11.19
N ASP A 129 4.36 13.74 10.35
CA ASP A 129 3.25 14.70 10.33
C ASP A 129 2.15 14.30 11.34
N SER A 130 1.39 15.30 11.78
CA SER A 130 0.17 15.18 12.57
C SER A 130 -1.06 15.32 11.68
N GLN A 131 -1.01 14.81 10.45
CA GLN A 131 -2.01 15.08 9.40
C GLN A 131 -3.43 14.76 9.86
N LEU A 132 -3.70 13.50 10.26
CA LEU A 132 -5.03 13.06 10.69
C LEU A 132 -5.57 13.83 11.92
N GLU A 133 -4.69 14.19 12.87
CA GLU A 133 -5.08 14.96 14.06
C GLU A 133 -5.42 16.42 13.71
N ASP A 134 -4.63 16.99 12.81
CA ASP A 134 -4.87 18.33 12.28
C ASP A 134 -6.14 18.35 11.40
N GLU A 135 -6.47 17.29 10.66
CA GLU A 135 -7.73 17.20 9.91
C GLU A 135 -8.94 17.10 10.83
N LEU A 136 -8.89 16.23 11.85
CA LEU A 136 -9.94 16.09 12.85
C LEU A 136 -10.28 17.43 13.51
N LYS A 137 -9.27 18.12 14.04
CA LYS A 137 -9.48 19.42 14.71
C LYS A 137 -9.99 20.49 13.74
N GLY A 138 -9.54 20.44 12.49
CA GLY A 138 -9.98 21.38 11.46
C GLY A 138 -11.46 21.19 11.14
N LEU A 139 -11.87 19.93 11.06
CA LEU A 139 -13.26 19.54 10.81
C LEU A 139 -14.17 19.86 12.02
N GLU A 140 -13.69 19.64 13.25
CA GLU A 140 -14.40 20.07 14.46
C GLU A 140 -14.66 21.59 14.46
N ASN A 141 -13.66 22.40 14.10
CA ASN A 141 -13.82 23.84 13.97
C ASN A 141 -14.81 24.22 12.85
N TYR A 142 -14.71 23.56 11.70
CA TYR A 142 -15.58 23.79 10.54
C TYR A 142 -17.06 23.62 10.90
N TYR A 143 -17.40 22.53 11.62
CA TYR A 143 -18.78 22.30 12.06
C TYR A 143 -19.21 23.23 13.19
N LEU A 144 -18.30 23.56 14.11
CA LEU A 144 -18.56 24.51 15.19
C LEU A 144 -18.94 25.90 14.64
N GLU A 145 -18.20 26.40 13.64
CA GLU A 145 -18.48 27.67 12.96
C GLU A 145 -19.87 27.67 12.28
N SER A 146 -20.30 26.51 11.79
CA SER A 146 -21.58 26.31 11.12
C SER A 146 -22.71 25.93 12.09
N ASN A 147 -22.45 25.91 13.40
CA ASN A 147 -23.37 25.50 14.47
C ASN A 147 -23.94 24.07 14.29
N PHE A 148 -23.19 23.18 13.65
CA PHE A 148 -23.47 21.75 13.55
C PHE A 148 -22.59 20.96 14.53
N LYS A 149 -23.06 19.79 14.97
CA LYS A 149 -22.33 18.91 15.89
C LYS A 149 -22.47 17.43 15.50
N PRO A 150 -22.06 17.04 14.28
CA PRO A 150 -22.11 15.65 13.86
C PRO A 150 -21.16 14.80 14.70
N GLU A 151 -21.45 13.50 14.79
CA GLU A 151 -20.48 12.54 15.28
C GLU A 151 -19.44 12.25 14.18
N ILE A 152 -18.17 12.59 14.44
CA ILE A 152 -17.08 12.48 13.47
C ILE A 152 -16.44 11.09 13.53
N TYR A 153 -16.21 10.50 12.36
CA TYR A 153 -15.43 9.28 12.17
C TYR A 153 -14.28 9.53 11.21
N ILE A 154 -13.18 8.79 11.36
CA ILE A 154 -12.01 8.88 10.47
C ILE A 154 -11.74 7.53 9.85
N ILE A 155 -11.73 7.47 8.52
CA ILE A 155 -11.22 6.35 7.73
C ILE A 155 -9.87 6.75 7.18
N TYR A 156 -8.85 5.97 7.50
CA TYR A 156 -7.55 6.08 6.85
C TYR A 156 -7.41 4.96 5.82
N LEU A 157 -7.39 5.32 4.54
CA LEU A 157 -7.33 4.39 3.43
C LEU A 157 -5.90 4.35 2.87
N THR A 158 -5.21 3.22 3.02
CA THR A 158 -3.82 3.06 2.55
C THR A 158 -3.68 1.91 1.56
N PRO A 159 -2.57 1.77 0.83
CA PRO A 159 -2.49 0.82 -0.28
C PRO A 159 -2.64 -0.64 0.16
N VAL A 160 -1.82 -1.03 1.14
CA VAL A 160 -1.74 -2.38 1.71
C VAL A 160 -1.29 -2.27 3.18
N PRO A 161 -1.47 -3.31 4.01
CA PRO A 161 -0.93 -3.31 5.37
C PRO A 161 0.59 -3.12 5.38
N SER A 162 1.06 -2.08 6.07
CA SER A 162 2.48 -1.80 6.21
C SER A 162 2.81 -1.17 7.57
N ASN A 163 4.06 -1.29 8.01
CA ASN A 163 4.50 -0.65 9.26
C ASN A 163 4.41 0.88 9.16
N THR A 164 4.64 1.45 7.98
CA THR A 164 4.56 2.89 7.73
C THR A 164 3.13 3.39 7.93
N SER A 165 2.16 2.76 7.27
CA SER A 165 0.74 3.12 7.39
C SER A 165 0.21 2.90 8.80
N ARG A 166 0.51 1.74 9.41
CA ARG A 166 0.11 1.43 10.79
C ARG A 166 0.66 2.45 11.79
N ASN A 167 1.94 2.78 11.72
CA ASN A 167 2.54 3.76 12.63
C ASN A 167 1.95 5.15 12.44
N SER A 168 1.57 5.54 11.22
CA SER A 168 0.88 6.81 10.97
C SER A 168 -0.53 6.82 11.56
N PHE A 169 -1.29 5.74 11.35
CA PHE A 169 -2.65 5.57 11.87
C PHE A 169 -2.71 5.56 13.41
N GLU A 170 -1.76 4.88 14.06
CA GLU A 170 -1.76 4.74 15.52
C GLU A 170 -1.35 6.01 16.26
N LYS A 171 -0.74 6.98 15.59
CA LYS A 171 -0.43 8.29 16.19
C LYS A 171 -1.67 9.08 16.58
N LEU A 172 -2.77 8.91 15.83
CA LEU A 172 -4.02 9.55 16.15
C LEU A 172 -4.66 8.83 17.35
N ASN A 173 -4.66 9.46 18.52
CA ASN A 173 -5.40 8.95 19.67
C ASN A 173 -6.88 9.38 19.60
N TYR A 174 -7.68 8.64 18.83
CA TYR A 174 -9.11 8.88 18.65
C TYR A 174 -9.84 7.56 18.55
N ALA A 175 -11.00 7.43 19.22
CA ALA A 175 -11.72 6.16 19.30
C ALA A 175 -12.48 5.82 18.00
N LYS A 176 -13.00 6.84 17.31
CA LYS A 176 -13.86 6.70 16.12
C LYS A 176 -13.02 6.73 14.85
N LYS A 177 -12.01 5.87 14.79
CA LYS A 177 -11.11 5.76 13.63
C LYS A 177 -11.06 4.31 13.11
N TYR A 178 -10.89 4.15 11.81
CA TYR A 178 -10.77 2.85 11.15
C TYR A 178 -9.69 2.88 10.07
N HIS A 179 -8.94 1.78 9.94
CA HIS A 179 -7.88 1.64 8.95
C HIS A 179 -8.35 0.69 7.85
N LEU A 180 -8.56 1.23 6.65
CA LEU A 180 -8.99 0.49 5.47
C LEU A 180 -7.83 0.38 4.47
N TYR A 181 -7.87 -0.64 3.62
CA TYR A 181 -6.84 -0.87 2.61
C TYR A 181 -7.40 -0.85 1.20
N TRP A 182 -6.59 -0.47 0.22
CA TRP A 182 -6.96 -0.63 -1.19
C TRP A 182 -6.96 -2.10 -1.61
N ASP A 183 -5.93 -2.87 -1.22
CA ASP A 183 -5.76 -4.29 -1.60
C ASP A 183 -5.00 -5.12 -0.54
N ASN A 184 -4.85 -6.43 -0.77
CA ASN A 184 -4.05 -7.40 0.01
C ASN A 184 -4.40 -7.45 1.51
N HIS A 185 -5.66 -7.19 1.84
CA HIS A 185 -6.21 -7.35 3.18
C HIS A 185 -7.67 -7.76 3.09
N GLU A 186 -8.18 -8.49 4.07
CA GLU A 186 -9.60 -8.89 4.14
C GLU A 186 -10.52 -7.67 4.01
N ASN A 187 -10.25 -6.66 4.84
CA ASN A 187 -10.94 -5.37 4.85
C ASN A 187 -10.28 -4.44 3.83
N SER A 188 -10.48 -4.73 2.54
CA SER A 188 -10.00 -3.88 1.46
C SER A 188 -11.12 -3.44 0.54
N VAL A 189 -10.97 -2.24 -0.05
CA VAL A 189 -11.89 -1.70 -1.06
C VAL A 189 -12.00 -2.66 -2.25
N PHE A 190 -10.89 -3.28 -2.65
CA PHE A 190 -10.89 -4.32 -3.67
C PHE A 190 -11.86 -5.46 -3.32
N ASN A 191 -11.75 -6.04 -2.12
CA ASN A 191 -12.62 -7.14 -1.70
C ASN A 191 -14.08 -6.72 -1.55
N LYS A 192 -14.35 -5.52 -1.06
CA LYS A 192 -15.72 -4.98 -0.95
C LYS A 192 -16.40 -4.86 -2.31
N LEU A 193 -15.71 -4.31 -3.31
CA LEU A 193 -16.21 -4.25 -4.68
C LEU A 193 -16.40 -5.64 -5.30
N ILE A 194 -15.48 -6.59 -5.04
CA ILE A 194 -15.64 -7.98 -5.49
C ILE A 194 -16.86 -8.65 -4.84
N LYS A 195 -17.10 -8.41 -3.55
CA LYS A 195 -18.29 -8.90 -2.83
C LYS A 195 -19.58 -8.38 -3.48
N ILE A 196 -19.62 -7.10 -3.86
CA ILE A 196 -20.77 -6.53 -4.59
C ILE A 196 -21.02 -7.26 -5.92
N PHE A 197 -19.98 -7.52 -6.72
CA PHE A 197 -20.13 -8.30 -7.95
C PHE A 197 -20.56 -9.76 -7.71
N ASN A 198 -20.09 -10.38 -6.63
CA ASN A 198 -20.55 -11.72 -6.28
C ASN A 198 -22.03 -11.71 -5.88
N ASN A 199 -22.45 -10.71 -5.10
CA ASN A 199 -23.86 -10.53 -4.75
C ASN A 199 -24.73 -10.33 -6.00
N GLU A 200 -24.26 -9.56 -6.99
CA GLU A 200 -24.96 -9.41 -8.28
C GLU A 200 -25.09 -10.75 -8.99
N ARG A 201 -23.97 -11.48 -9.15
CA ARG A 201 -23.93 -12.80 -9.80
C ARG A 201 -24.88 -13.80 -9.14
N ASP A 202 -24.95 -13.75 -7.81
CA ASP A 202 -25.75 -14.66 -7.00
C ASP A 202 -27.22 -14.18 -6.90
N GLY A 203 -27.58 -13.06 -7.54
CA GLY A 203 -28.94 -12.52 -7.59
C GLY A 203 -29.42 -11.87 -6.29
N LEU A 204 -28.48 -11.48 -5.41
CA LEU A 204 -28.76 -10.84 -4.12
C LEU A 204 -28.93 -9.33 -4.22
N ILE A 205 -28.46 -8.71 -5.31
CA ILE A 205 -28.65 -7.29 -5.63
C ILE A 205 -29.07 -7.16 -7.09
N ASP A 206 -29.58 -5.98 -7.45
CA ASP A 206 -29.95 -5.68 -8.82
C ASP A 206 -28.76 -5.74 -9.79
N PRO A 207 -29.00 -6.07 -11.06
CA PRO A 207 -27.95 -6.10 -12.08
C PRO A 207 -27.22 -4.77 -12.19
N ILE A 208 -25.90 -4.82 -12.21
CA ILE A 208 -25.07 -3.64 -12.41
C ILE A 208 -24.99 -3.39 -13.91
N ASN A 209 -25.31 -2.17 -14.36
CA ASN A 209 -25.27 -1.88 -15.78
C ASN A 209 -23.86 -2.13 -16.36
N ASN A 210 -23.79 -2.52 -17.63
CA ASN A 210 -22.53 -2.94 -18.25
C ASN A 210 -21.45 -1.85 -18.22
N GLN A 211 -21.82 -0.58 -18.37
CA GLN A 211 -20.86 0.53 -18.40
C GLN A 211 -20.18 0.69 -17.04
N SER A 212 -20.97 0.75 -15.97
CA SER A 212 -20.48 0.79 -14.59
C SER A 212 -19.69 -0.47 -14.24
N SER A 213 -20.15 -1.64 -14.67
CA SER A 213 -19.44 -2.91 -14.49
C SER A 213 -18.03 -2.86 -15.11
N TYR A 214 -17.89 -2.38 -16.35
CA TYR A 214 -16.58 -2.23 -17.00
C TYR A 214 -15.70 -1.18 -16.34
N LEU A 215 -16.29 -0.08 -15.87
CA LEU A 215 -15.58 0.99 -15.18
C LEU A 215 -15.00 0.51 -13.85
N ILE A 216 -15.83 -0.11 -13.00
CA ILE A 216 -15.40 -0.65 -11.70
C ILE A 216 -14.38 -1.78 -11.91
N LYS A 217 -14.57 -2.69 -12.89
CA LYS A 217 -13.56 -3.72 -13.22
C LYS A 217 -12.24 -3.13 -13.68
N SER A 218 -12.27 -2.02 -14.43
CA SER A 218 -11.05 -1.29 -14.81
C SER A 218 -10.37 -0.68 -13.59
N PHE A 219 -11.14 -0.15 -12.64
CA PHE A 219 -10.62 0.39 -11.39
C PHE A 219 -10.00 -0.70 -10.50
N LEU A 220 -10.67 -1.85 -10.34
CA LEU A 220 -10.12 -3.04 -9.67
C LEU A 220 -8.79 -3.49 -10.28
N SER A 221 -8.72 -3.52 -11.61
CA SER A 221 -7.46 -3.80 -12.31
C SER A 221 -6.39 -2.75 -12.05
N PHE A 222 -6.76 -1.49 -11.85
CA PHE A 222 -5.82 -0.39 -11.57
C PHE A 222 -5.28 -0.48 -10.13
N ILE A 223 -6.16 -0.78 -9.16
CA ILE A 223 -5.78 -1.10 -7.77
C ILE A 223 -4.76 -2.26 -7.76
N LYS A 224 -5.02 -3.35 -8.49
CA LYS A 224 -4.11 -4.52 -8.58
C LYS A 224 -2.73 -4.19 -9.15
N THR A 225 -2.62 -3.11 -9.93
CA THR A 225 -1.33 -2.62 -10.43
C THR A 225 -0.64 -1.66 -9.47
N ASN A 226 -1.15 -1.48 -8.25
CA ASN A 226 -0.73 -0.45 -7.29
C ASN A 226 -0.78 0.95 -7.92
N PHE A 227 -1.87 1.24 -8.65
CA PHE A 227 -2.11 2.53 -9.31
C PHE A 227 -1.03 2.92 -10.35
N LYS A 228 -0.31 1.95 -10.91
CA LYS A 228 0.74 2.20 -11.92
C LYS A 228 0.17 2.32 -13.34
N SER A 229 0.73 3.25 -14.10
CA SER A 229 0.46 3.44 -15.53
C SER A 229 1.03 2.31 -16.40
N TYR A 230 0.64 2.26 -17.69
CA TYR A 230 1.29 1.37 -18.66
C TYR A 230 2.76 1.73 -18.87
N VAL A 231 3.11 3.01 -18.83
CA VAL A 231 4.48 3.49 -19.07
C VAL A 231 5.39 3.08 -17.91
N GLU A 232 4.97 3.24 -16.66
CA GLU A 232 5.75 2.84 -15.48
C GLU A 232 5.96 1.33 -15.43
N GLU A 233 4.91 0.53 -15.64
CA GLU A 233 5.04 -0.92 -15.67
C GLU A 233 5.99 -1.38 -16.79
N ARG A 234 5.90 -0.73 -17.96
CA ARG A 234 6.84 -0.99 -19.08
C ARG A 234 8.26 -0.56 -18.72
N LYS A 235 8.47 0.59 -18.08
CA LYS A 235 9.79 1.04 -17.62
C LYS A 235 10.40 0.05 -16.62
N GLU A 236 9.65 -0.43 -15.63
CA GLU A 236 10.13 -1.45 -14.70
C GLU A 236 10.48 -2.77 -15.40
N LYS A 237 9.67 -3.18 -16.39
CA LYS A 237 9.95 -4.36 -17.22
C LYS A 237 11.15 -4.15 -18.15
N LEU A 238 11.33 -2.93 -18.67
CA LEU A 238 12.44 -2.55 -19.53
C LEU A 238 13.74 -2.39 -18.75
N GLU A 239 13.74 -1.85 -17.53
CA GLU A 239 14.92 -1.86 -16.65
C GLU A 239 15.43 -3.28 -16.41
N LYS A 240 14.52 -4.24 -16.25
CA LYS A 240 14.87 -5.67 -16.16
C LYS A 240 15.46 -6.24 -17.46
N LYS A 241 15.17 -5.63 -18.62
CA LYS A 241 15.71 -6.01 -19.95
C LYS A 241 16.89 -5.14 -20.42
N ASN A 242 17.09 -3.96 -19.82
CA ASN A 242 17.97 -2.90 -20.32
C ASN A 242 19.45 -3.27 -20.20
N TYR A 243 19.80 -4.10 -19.22
CA TYR A 243 21.16 -4.59 -19.02
C TYR A 243 21.44 -5.92 -19.75
N GLY A 244 20.58 -6.32 -20.70
CA GLY A 244 20.69 -7.57 -21.46
C GLY A 244 20.24 -8.82 -20.70
N LYS A 245 20.41 -8.85 -19.37
CA LYS A 245 19.90 -9.90 -18.46
C LYS A 245 19.61 -9.32 -17.06
N PRO A 246 18.90 -10.05 -16.18
CA PRO A 246 18.62 -9.57 -14.83
C PRO A 246 19.91 -9.17 -14.09
N VAL A 247 19.86 -8.04 -13.38
CA VAL A 247 21.04 -7.47 -12.66
C VAL A 247 21.62 -8.46 -11.65
N ILE A 248 20.80 -9.34 -11.06
CA ILE A 248 21.31 -10.38 -10.16
C ILE A 248 22.12 -11.46 -10.88
N ASP A 249 21.78 -11.78 -12.13
CA ASP A 249 22.55 -12.72 -12.94
C ASP A 249 23.85 -12.08 -13.40
N LEU A 250 23.81 -10.79 -13.75
CA LEU A 250 25.03 -10.00 -13.96
C LEU A 250 25.91 -9.99 -12.72
N LEU A 251 25.33 -9.90 -11.52
CA LEU A 251 26.08 -9.92 -10.26
C LEU A 251 26.69 -11.30 -9.99
N LYS A 252 25.96 -12.38 -10.26
CA LYS A 252 26.46 -13.77 -10.15
C LYS A 252 27.56 -14.06 -11.17
N ASP A 253 27.48 -13.49 -12.37
CA ASP A 253 28.55 -13.65 -13.36
C ASP A 253 29.75 -12.76 -13.05
N PHE A 254 29.54 -11.56 -12.52
CA PHE A 254 30.60 -10.72 -11.99
C PHE A 254 31.32 -11.41 -10.82
N SER A 255 30.61 -12.06 -9.91
CA SER A 255 31.22 -12.69 -8.74
C SER A 255 32.20 -13.82 -9.09
N LYS A 256 31.98 -14.51 -10.23
CA LYS A 256 32.93 -15.51 -10.76
C LYS A 256 34.28 -14.92 -11.19
N THR A 257 34.36 -13.60 -11.35
CA THR A 257 35.61 -12.90 -11.69
C THR A 257 36.43 -12.52 -10.45
N LEU A 258 35.90 -12.73 -9.25
CA LEU A 258 36.55 -12.42 -7.98
C LEU A 258 37.28 -13.65 -7.44
N ASN A 259 38.28 -13.42 -6.59
CA ASN A 259 39.01 -14.48 -5.90
C ASN A 259 38.26 -14.93 -4.64
N GLU A 260 38.03 -16.23 -4.50
CA GLU A 260 37.30 -16.86 -3.38
C GLU A 260 37.94 -16.61 -2.02
N ASN A 261 39.28 -16.49 -1.99
CA ASN A 261 40.03 -16.32 -0.75
C ASN A 261 40.26 -14.86 -0.36
N GLU A 262 39.84 -13.91 -1.20
CA GLU A 262 40.08 -12.49 -0.99
C GLU A 262 38.92 -11.80 -0.26
N GLU A 263 39.25 -10.73 0.46
CA GLU A 263 38.28 -9.87 1.15
C GLU A 263 38.24 -8.50 0.49
N TYR A 264 37.05 -8.08 0.05
CA TYR A 264 36.85 -6.85 -0.70
C TYR A 264 36.13 -5.79 0.11
N ALA A 265 36.55 -4.53 -0.04
CA ALA A 265 35.74 -3.41 0.43
C ALA A 265 34.43 -3.32 -0.39
N ILE A 266 33.31 -3.04 0.27
CA ILE A 266 32.00 -2.96 -0.42
C ILE A 266 31.99 -1.88 -1.50
N ASN A 267 32.67 -0.76 -1.25
CA ASN A 267 32.76 0.31 -2.24
C ASN A 267 33.54 -0.13 -3.49
N PHE A 268 34.57 -0.96 -3.32
CA PHE A 268 35.27 -1.57 -4.45
C PHE A 268 34.35 -2.47 -5.27
N ILE A 269 33.57 -3.34 -4.60
CA ILE A 269 32.59 -4.20 -5.28
C ILE A 269 31.52 -3.39 -6.00
N ARG A 270 31.01 -2.32 -5.39
CA ARG A 270 30.05 -1.39 -6.03
C ARG A 270 30.62 -0.78 -7.30
N GLU A 271 31.86 -0.29 -7.25
CA GLU A 271 32.50 0.33 -8.40
C GLU A 271 32.78 -0.70 -9.51
N LYS A 272 33.39 -1.82 -9.17
CA LYS A 272 33.74 -2.88 -10.12
C LYS A 272 32.53 -3.54 -10.75
N PHE A 273 31.47 -3.75 -9.98
CA PHE A 273 30.22 -4.28 -10.52
C PHE A 273 29.56 -3.28 -11.49
N SER A 274 29.55 -1.98 -11.16
CA SER A 274 29.08 -0.93 -12.10
C SER A 274 29.90 -0.93 -13.40
N GLN A 275 31.22 -1.02 -13.31
CA GLN A 275 32.12 -1.11 -14.47
C GLN A 275 31.86 -2.38 -15.29
N TYR A 276 31.64 -3.53 -14.64
CA TYR A 276 31.31 -4.79 -15.30
C TYR A 276 29.99 -4.68 -16.07
N VAL A 277 28.94 -4.14 -15.46
CA VAL A 277 27.64 -3.97 -16.13
C VAL A 277 27.75 -3.00 -17.30
N LEU A 278 28.46 -1.88 -17.15
CA LEU A 278 28.71 -0.95 -18.26
C LEU A 278 29.43 -1.64 -19.43
N LYS A 279 30.42 -2.48 -19.15
CA LYS A 279 31.15 -3.23 -20.18
C LYS A 279 30.28 -4.26 -20.90
N VAL A 280 29.42 -4.97 -20.17
CA VAL A 280 28.61 -6.08 -20.73
C VAL A 280 27.33 -5.58 -21.41
N SER A 281 26.76 -4.47 -20.94
CA SER A 281 25.45 -3.99 -21.38
C SER A 281 25.49 -2.64 -22.09
N GLU A 282 26.66 -1.99 -22.16
CA GLU A 282 26.84 -0.64 -22.70
C GLU A 282 26.00 0.43 -22.00
N LYS A 283 25.49 0.15 -20.79
CA LYS A 283 24.66 1.05 -19.99
C LYS A 283 25.15 1.18 -18.57
N GLU A 284 25.07 2.40 -18.05
CA GLU A 284 25.40 2.67 -16.66
C GLU A 284 24.38 2.03 -15.70
N LEU A 285 24.89 1.30 -14.71
CA LEU A 285 24.07 0.71 -13.67
C LEU A 285 23.63 1.76 -12.65
N HIS A 286 22.32 1.96 -12.52
CA HIS A 286 21.76 2.92 -11.57
C HIS A 286 22.17 2.59 -10.12
N LYS A 287 22.57 3.60 -9.34
CA LYS A 287 23.15 3.43 -7.99
C LYS A 287 22.19 2.69 -7.04
N THR A 288 20.90 3.02 -7.08
CA THR A 288 19.87 2.40 -6.23
C THR A 288 19.74 0.91 -6.57
N THR A 289 19.60 0.58 -7.85
CA THR A 289 19.49 -0.79 -8.36
C THR A 289 20.71 -1.60 -7.95
N ARG A 290 21.92 -1.07 -8.19
CA ARG A 290 23.16 -1.70 -7.76
C ARG A 290 23.17 -2.05 -6.28
N ASN A 291 22.86 -1.06 -5.43
CA ASN A 291 22.99 -1.23 -3.99
C ASN A 291 21.98 -2.26 -3.47
N ILE A 292 20.73 -2.24 -3.96
CA ILE A 292 19.71 -3.23 -3.62
C ILE A 292 20.18 -4.64 -3.99
N HIS A 293 20.71 -4.82 -5.21
CA HIS A 293 21.17 -6.12 -5.68
C HIS A 293 22.40 -6.63 -4.94
N ILE A 294 23.33 -5.77 -4.51
CA ILE A 294 24.46 -6.18 -3.67
C ILE A 294 23.97 -6.53 -2.26
N THR A 295 23.15 -5.68 -1.64
CA THR A 295 22.64 -5.90 -0.28
C THR A 295 21.83 -7.20 -0.18
N ARG A 296 20.97 -7.48 -1.16
CA ARG A 296 20.20 -8.74 -1.16
C ARG A 296 21.09 -9.98 -1.38
N ALA A 297 22.26 -9.79 -2.00
CA ALA A 297 23.18 -10.86 -2.34
C ALA A 297 24.12 -11.28 -1.19
N ILE A 298 24.08 -10.56 -0.07
CA ILE A 298 24.91 -10.81 1.12
C ILE A 298 24.11 -11.66 2.12
N VAL A 299 24.53 -12.89 2.41
CA VAL A 299 23.72 -13.86 3.16
C VAL A 299 23.43 -13.47 4.61
N ASN A 300 24.41 -12.86 5.28
CA ASN A 300 24.31 -12.42 6.67
C ASN A 300 23.86 -10.94 6.81
N GLU A 301 23.21 -10.39 5.78
CA GLU A 301 22.53 -9.10 5.84
C GLU A 301 21.07 -9.28 6.22
N LYS A 302 20.68 -8.87 7.44
CA LYS A 302 19.30 -8.95 7.91
C LYS A 302 18.31 -8.28 6.96
N ASN A 303 18.67 -7.12 6.40
CA ASN A 303 17.78 -6.37 5.52
C ASN A 303 17.54 -7.04 4.17
N ARG A 304 18.24 -8.14 3.83
CA ARG A 304 18.00 -8.87 2.57
C ARG A 304 16.59 -9.44 2.46
N GLY A 305 15.96 -9.78 3.58
CA GLY A 305 14.57 -10.25 3.61
C GLY A 305 13.56 -9.20 3.12
N HIS A 306 13.82 -7.91 3.37
CA HIS A 306 12.99 -6.82 2.83
C HIS A 306 13.03 -6.74 1.30
N TYR A 307 14.09 -7.27 0.67
CA TYR A 307 14.21 -7.37 -0.79
C TYR A 307 13.67 -8.69 -1.34
N ASN A 308 12.77 -9.35 -0.59
CA ASN A 308 11.98 -10.50 -1.01
C ASN A 308 12.80 -11.77 -1.33
N VAL A 309 13.92 -11.97 -0.64
CA VAL A 309 14.64 -13.26 -0.63
C VAL A 309 13.86 -14.21 0.28
N LYS A 310 13.11 -15.15 -0.29
CA LYS A 310 12.15 -16.01 0.45
C LYS A 310 12.70 -17.37 0.87
N ARG A 311 13.86 -17.76 0.36
CA ARG A 311 14.42 -19.10 0.55
C ARG A 311 15.86 -19.04 1.01
N VAL A 312 16.23 -20.00 1.84
CA VAL A 312 17.58 -20.13 2.41
C VAL A 312 18.55 -20.68 1.37
N ASP A 313 18.08 -21.53 0.46
CA ASP A 313 18.82 -22.22 -0.61
C ASP A 313 18.85 -21.44 -1.93
N ASP A 314 18.59 -20.13 -1.92
CA ASP A 314 18.59 -19.30 -3.12
C ASP A 314 20.03 -18.98 -3.57
N GLU A 315 20.66 -19.91 -4.30
CA GLU A 315 22.00 -19.76 -4.90
C GLU A 315 22.13 -18.54 -5.81
N ARG A 316 21.02 -17.96 -6.26
CA ARG A 316 21.01 -16.79 -7.12
C ARG A 316 21.24 -15.52 -6.31
N ASN A 317 20.83 -15.53 -5.05
CA ASN A 317 21.04 -14.44 -4.09
C ASN A 317 22.12 -14.77 -3.04
N ASN A 318 22.59 -16.00 -2.89
CA ASN A 318 23.63 -16.35 -1.93
C ASN A 318 25.03 -16.24 -2.56
N ILE A 319 25.51 -15.00 -2.73
CA ILE A 319 26.77 -14.74 -3.45
C ILE A 319 27.87 -14.29 -2.48
N PHE A 320 27.53 -13.41 -1.54
CA PHE A 320 28.49 -12.77 -0.66
C PHE A 320 28.15 -13.00 0.81
N ARG A 321 29.12 -12.72 1.67
CA ARG A 321 28.94 -12.57 3.12
C ARG A 321 29.76 -11.39 3.61
N TYR A 322 29.30 -10.72 4.66
CA TYR A 322 30.16 -9.80 5.41
C TYR A 322 31.28 -10.57 6.11
N SER A 323 32.38 -9.86 6.33
CA SER A 323 33.43 -10.28 7.24
C SER A 323 32.92 -10.38 8.67
N GLU A 324 33.49 -11.29 9.46
CA GLU A 324 33.15 -11.45 10.89
C GLU A 324 33.50 -10.19 11.70
N THR A 325 34.47 -9.41 11.23
CA THR A 325 34.98 -8.24 11.95
C THR A 325 34.33 -6.92 11.52
N THR A 326 33.72 -6.85 10.33
CA THR A 326 33.18 -5.59 9.81
C THR A 326 32.14 -5.75 8.71
N LYS A 327 31.09 -4.91 8.75
CA LYS A 327 30.13 -4.73 7.66
C LYS A 327 30.64 -3.84 6.52
N LYS A 328 31.89 -3.38 6.54
CA LYS A 328 32.48 -2.58 5.46
C LYS A 328 33.14 -3.43 4.37
N LYS A 329 33.32 -4.72 4.66
CA LYS A 329 34.00 -5.68 3.78
C LYS A 329 33.17 -6.94 3.57
N ILE A 330 33.30 -7.53 2.39
CA ILE A 330 32.60 -8.74 1.97
C ILE A 330 33.55 -9.75 1.33
N ARG A 331 33.18 -11.03 1.44
CA ARG A 331 33.83 -12.17 0.77
C ARG A 331 32.80 -12.94 -0.04
N LEU A 332 33.26 -13.74 -1.00
CA LEU A 332 32.40 -14.75 -1.63
C LEU A 332 31.92 -15.74 -0.56
N PHE A 333 30.65 -16.09 -0.65
CA PHE A 333 30.03 -17.05 0.26
C PHE A 333 30.23 -18.47 -0.26
N ASN A 334 30.78 -19.35 0.58
CA ASN A 334 30.92 -20.76 0.26
C ASN A 334 30.22 -21.61 1.33
N PRO A 335 29.12 -22.30 1.01
CA PRO A 335 28.34 -23.04 2.01
C PRO A 335 29.08 -24.24 2.63
N GLU A 336 30.10 -24.79 1.97
CA GLU A 336 30.91 -25.90 2.51
C GLU A 336 31.87 -25.42 3.62
N ILE A 337 32.30 -24.16 3.55
CA ILE A 337 33.27 -23.56 4.49
C ILE A 337 32.55 -22.70 5.53
N ASP A 338 31.55 -21.93 5.11
CA ASP A 338 30.86 -20.91 5.91
C ASP A 338 29.68 -21.49 6.70
N THR A 339 29.83 -22.68 7.27
CA THR A 339 28.74 -23.49 7.83
C THR A 339 28.01 -22.83 9.02
N LYS A 340 28.71 -21.95 9.75
CA LYS A 340 28.22 -21.27 10.96
C LYS A 340 27.52 -19.94 10.68
N ILE A 341 27.45 -19.51 9.42
CA ILE A 341 26.88 -18.21 9.06
C ILE A 341 25.36 -18.30 8.96
N SER A 342 24.68 -17.38 9.64
CA SER A 342 23.23 -17.20 9.52
C SER A 342 22.88 -16.61 8.16
N ILE A 343 22.08 -17.35 7.40
CA ILE A 343 21.49 -16.90 6.14
C ILE A 343 20.13 -16.30 6.47
N TYR A 344 19.96 -14.99 6.20
CA TYR A 344 18.68 -14.30 6.39
C TYR A 344 17.76 -14.45 5.18
N PHE A 345 16.46 -14.57 5.44
CA PHE A 345 15.40 -14.66 4.42
C PHE A 345 14.08 -14.13 4.99
N ARG A 346 13.08 -13.93 4.13
CA ARG A 346 11.73 -13.52 4.53
C ARG A 346 10.83 -14.75 4.63
N GLY A 347 10.47 -15.11 5.86
CA GLY A 347 9.47 -16.12 6.15
C GLY A 347 8.07 -15.50 6.31
N GLU A 348 7.14 -16.28 6.86
CA GLU A 348 5.73 -15.89 6.99
C GLU A 348 5.54 -14.79 8.05
N ASP A 349 6.28 -14.87 9.15
CA ASP A 349 6.16 -13.95 10.29
C ASP A 349 7.18 -12.78 10.26
N GLY A 350 8.01 -12.69 9.22
CA GLY A 350 8.97 -11.60 9.06
C GLY A 350 10.33 -12.05 8.52
N ILE A 351 11.41 -11.46 9.05
CA ILE A 351 12.78 -11.81 8.66
C ILE A 351 13.30 -12.89 9.59
N GLU A 352 13.57 -14.05 9.01
CA GLU A 352 14.08 -15.23 9.68
C GLU A 352 15.54 -15.47 9.30
N SER A 353 16.20 -16.37 10.02
CA SER A 353 17.56 -16.79 9.72
C SER A 353 17.81 -18.23 10.08
N MET A 354 18.61 -18.92 9.28
CA MET A 354 19.01 -20.31 9.52
C MET A 354 20.50 -20.47 9.26
N LYS A 355 21.20 -21.31 10.02
CA LYS A 355 22.61 -21.65 9.73
C LYS A 355 22.69 -22.83 8.77
N ILE A 356 23.77 -22.92 8.01
CA ILE A 356 23.94 -23.97 6.98
C ILE A 356 24.04 -25.37 7.60
N GLU A 357 24.68 -25.48 8.76
CA GLU A 357 24.76 -26.73 9.52
C GLU A 357 23.35 -27.28 9.87
N GLU A 358 22.39 -26.38 10.12
CA GLU A 358 20.99 -26.72 10.42
C GLU A 358 20.23 -27.14 9.15
N ILE A 359 20.50 -26.50 8.00
CA ILE A 359 19.90 -26.87 6.69
C ILE A 359 20.31 -28.29 6.27
N THR A 360 21.59 -28.62 6.43
CA THR A 360 22.15 -29.91 6.00
C THR A 360 21.61 -31.06 6.84
N TYR A 361 21.26 -30.80 8.11
CA TYR A 361 20.64 -31.77 9.01
C TYR A 361 19.17 -32.01 8.66
N ALA A 362 18.41 -30.93 8.42
CA ALA A 362 16.98 -31.00 8.04
C ALA A 362 16.75 -31.78 6.74
N ASN A 363 17.64 -31.64 5.74
CA ASN A 363 17.53 -32.36 4.47
C ASN A 363 17.87 -33.86 4.57
N LYS A 364 18.61 -34.29 5.60
CA LYS A 364 18.93 -35.71 5.84
C LYS A 364 17.84 -36.47 6.59
N GLU A 365 16.98 -35.78 7.35
CA GLU A 365 15.85 -36.41 8.04
C GLU A 365 14.61 -36.59 7.12
N LEU A 366 14.61 -35.94 5.95
CA LEU A 366 13.55 -36.02 4.94
C LEU A 366 13.84 -37.01 3.79
N SER A 367 15.04 -37.59 3.75
CA SER A 367 15.48 -38.64 2.79
C SER A 367 15.53 -40.00 3.47
#